data_AF-A0A6V7KL37-F1
#
_entry.id   AF-A0A6V7KL37-F1
#
_cell.length_a   1.000
_cell.length_b   1.000
_cell.length_c   1.000
_cell.angle_alpha   90.00
_cell.angle_beta   90.00
_cell.angle_gamma   90.00
#
_symmetry.space_group_name_H-M   'P 1'
#
loop_
_entity.id
_entity.type
_entity.pdbx_description
1 polymer ?
#
loop_
_entity_poly.entity_id
_entity_poly.type
_entity_poly.pdbx_seq_one_letter_code
_entity_poly.pdbx_strand_id
1 'polypeptide(L)'
;ERLSRAKNILNYVSLPIARLGLWPVNITRGSCFRLAMYLLYHGFQLTMELTDLVLVFGDLQNIINNLMVSSFQATIAFRVLCVRFHPGVRRVILAMDEFHETHKFNDDTEKIIYVEHMERVQRFHDFMMLPVWMSSVTWFLTPAMLHFST
;
A
#
# COMPACT_ATOMS: atom_id res chain seq x y z
N GLU A 1 -18.54 -15.62 -17.19
CA GLU A 1 -17.07 -15.48 -17.17
C GLU A 1 -16.56 -14.06 -16.83
N ARG A 2 -17.08 -13.00 -17.46
CA ARG A 2 -16.67 -11.61 -17.12
C ARG A 2 -17.00 -11.19 -15.68
N LEU A 3 -18.16 -11.60 -15.17
CA LEU A 3 -18.57 -11.31 -13.79
C LEU A 3 -17.66 -11.97 -12.73
N SER A 4 -17.26 -13.23 -12.94
CA SER A 4 -16.34 -13.90 -12.02
C SER A 4 -14.94 -13.26 -12.03
N ARG A 5 -14.48 -12.81 -13.21
CA ARG A 5 -13.25 -12.02 -13.33
C ARG A 5 -13.35 -10.70 -12.57
N ALA A 6 -14.46 -9.98 -12.72
CA ALA A 6 -14.69 -8.71 -12.02
C ALA A 6 -14.67 -8.88 -10.49
N LYS A 7 -15.25 -9.95 -9.95
CA LYS A 7 -15.21 -10.28 -8.51
C LYS A 7 -13.79 -10.59 -8.02
N ASN A 8 -12.97 -11.21 -8.86
CA ASN A 8 -11.59 -11.55 -8.50
C ASN A 8 -10.65 -10.33 -8.45
N ILE A 9 -11.04 -9.17 -9.00
CA ILE A 9 -10.18 -7.97 -8.99
C ILE A 9 -9.93 -7.48 -7.55
N LEU A 10 -10.96 -7.49 -6.69
CA LEU A 10 -10.79 -7.11 -5.28
C LEU A 10 -9.82 -8.07 -4.56
N ASN A 11 -9.91 -9.37 -4.84
CA ASN A 11 -8.97 -10.37 -4.32
C ASN A 11 -7.55 -10.18 -4.86
N TYR A 12 -7.41 -9.80 -6.12
CA TYR A 12 -6.13 -9.53 -6.75
C TYR A 12 -5.42 -8.33 -6.08
N VAL A 13 -6.14 -7.22 -5.87
CA VAL A 13 -5.61 -6.01 -5.23
C VAL A 13 -5.38 -6.20 -3.73
N SER A 14 -6.22 -6.99 -3.05
CA SER A 14 -6.09 -7.25 -1.61
C SER A 14 -4.96 -8.22 -1.27
N LEU A 15 -4.58 -9.11 -2.18
CA LEU A 15 -3.54 -10.13 -1.95
C LEU A 15 -2.18 -9.56 -1.49
N PRO A 16 -1.57 -8.55 -2.15
CA PRO A 16 -0.32 -7.96 -1.69
C PRO A 16 -0.46 -7.31 -0.30
N ILE A 17 -1.57 -6.61 -0.07
CA ILE A 17 -1.88 -5.96 1.22
C ILE A 17 -2.03 -7.00 2.34
N ALA A 18 -2.68 -8.14 2.04
CA ALA A 18 -2.87 -9.24 2.97
C ALA A 18 -1.58 -10.01 3.26
N ARG A 19 -0.71 -10.19 2.25
CA ARG A 19 0.63 -10.77 2.43
C ARG A 19 1.48 -9.94 3.37
N LEU A 20 1.43 -8.61 3.28
CA LEU A 20 2.10 -7.70 4.20
C LEU A 20 1.47 -7.66 5.60
N GLY A 21 0.33 -8.33 5.83
CA GLY A 21 -0.37 -8.32 7.13
C GLY A 21 -1.20 -7.05 7.39
N LEU A 22 -1.40 -6.24 6.36
CA LEU A 22 -2.05 -4.93 6.45
C LEU A 22 -3.57 -5.02 6.23
N TRP A 23 -4.05 -6.16 5.73
CA TRP A 23 -5.45 -6.36 5.41
C TRP A 23 -6.33 -6.40 6.69
N PRO A 24 -7.40 -5.58 6.78
CA PRO A 24 -8.20 -5.44 7.99
C PRO A 24 -9.32 -6.47 8.13
N VAL A 25 -9.65 -7.21 7.05
CA VAL A 25 -10.68 -8.25 7.05
C VAL A 25 -10.01 -9.59 7.31
N ASN A 26 -10.38 -10.30 8.38
CA ASN A 26 -9.79 -11.56 8.85
C ASN A 26 -8.38 -11.42 9.47
N ILE A 27 -8.34 -10.80 10.65
CA ILE A 27 -7.15 -10.67 11.48
C ILE A 27 -6.72 -12.05 12.01
N THR A 28 -5.64 -12.59 11.47
CA THR A 28 -5.00 -13.81 11.99
C THR A 28 -3.78 -13.48 12.85
N ARG A 29 -3.39 -14.37 13.77
CA ARG A 29 -2.16 -14.20 14.57
C ARG A 29 -0.92 -13.98 13.69
N GLY A 30 -0.83 -14.66 12.55
CA GLY A 30 0.25 -14.48 11.57
C GLY A 30 0.22 -13.11 10.88
N SER A 31 -0.96 -12.55 10.60
CA SER A 31 -1.10 -11.18 10.07
C SER A 31 -0.60 -10.13 11.07
N CYS A 32 -0.95 -10.29 12.36
CA CYS A 32 -0.44 -9.42 13.43
C CYS A 32 1.08 -9.48 13.56
N PHE A 33 1.67 -10.68 13.48
CA PHE A 33 3.12 -10.84 13.54
C PHE A 33 3.84 -10.15 12.37
N ARG A 34 3.32 -10.31 11.14
CA ARG A 34 3.87 -9.62 9.96
C ARG A 34 3.79 -8.10 10.07
N LEU A 35 2.65 -7.58 10.54
CA LEU A 35 2.49 -6.17 10.82
C LEU A 35 3.48 -5.67 11.88
N ALA A 36 3.67 -6.43 12.97
CA ALA A 36 4.60 -6.07 14.02
C ALA A 36 6.04 -6.00 13.48
N MET A 37 6.48 -7.00 12.70
CA MET A 37 7.78 -6.95 12.03
C MET A 37 7.92 -5.76 11.09
N TYR A 38 6.87 -5.46 10.31
CA TYR A 38 6.84 -4.32 9.39
C TYR A 38 6.98 -2.98 10.13
N LEU A 39 6.23 -2.80 11.23
CA LEU A 39 6.33 -1.59 12.06
C LEU A 39 7.68 -1.49 12.79
N LEU A 40 8.24 -2.60 13.26
CA LEU A 40 9.57 -2.63 13.87
C LEU A 40 10.65 -2.25 12.86
N TYR A 41 10.59 -2.76 11.64
CA TYR A 41 11.49 -2.40 10.55
C TYR A 41 11.45 -0.89 10.28
N HIS A 42 10.25 -0.32 10.10
CA HIS A 42 10.11 1.12 9.87
C HIS A 42 10.49 1.96 11.09
N GLY A 43 10.22 1.50 12.32
CA GLY A 43 10.63 2.18 13.54
C GLY A 43 12.15 2.21 13.72
N PHE A 44 12.82 1.11 13.40
CA PHE A 44 14.28 1.04 13.41
C PHE A 44 14.87 2.00 12.36
N GLN A 45 14.32 2.01 11.15
CA GLN A 45 14.80 2.89 10.08
C GLN A 45 14.61 4.38 10.42
N LEU A 46 13.46 4.75 10.98
CA LEU A 46 13.23 6.12 11.48
C LEU A 46 14.21 6.51 12.58
N THR A 47 14.59 5.57 13.47
CA THR A 47 15.57 5.84 14.54
C THR A 47 16.96 6.11 13.96
N MET A 48 17.35 5.36 12.92
CA MET A 48 18.61 5.60 12.20
C MET A 48 18.61 6.97 11.52
N GLU A 49 17.53 7.34 10.84
CA GLU A 49 17.41 8.64 10.18
C GLU A 49 17.42 9.80 11.18
N LEU A 50 16.74 9.67 12.32
CA LEU A 50 16.80 10.65 13.41
C LEU A 50 18.21 10.79 13.98
N THR A 51 18.95 9.70 14.09
CA THR A 51 20.35 9.73 14.56
C THR A 51 21.23 10.47 13.55
N ASP A 52 21.06 10.18 12.26
CA ASP A 52 21.76 10.86 11.16
C ASP A 52 21.41 12.36 11.12
N LEU A 53 20.15 12.73 11.39
CA LEU A 53 19.71 14.13 11.42
C LEU A 53 20.45 14.92 12.51
N VAL A 54 20.70 14.30 13.67
CA VAL A 54 21.48 14.90 14.77
C VAL A 54 22.96 15.04 14.38
N LEU A 55 23.50 14.11 13.61
CA LEU A 55 24.90 14.12 13.18
C LEU A 55 25.19 15.15 12.08
N VAL A 56 24.22 15.40 11.20
CA VAL A 56 24.38 16.36 10.08
C VAL A 56 23.83 17.76 10.42
N PHE A 57 23.63 18.03 11.72
CA PHE A 57 23.14 19.31 12.22
C PHE A 57 24.19 20.42 11.95
N GLY A 58 23.94 21.24 10.92
CA GLY A 58 24.88 22.27 10.45
C GLY A 58 24.91 22.41 8.94
N ASP A 59 24.48 21.38 8.20
CA ASP A 59 24.30 21.43 6.75
C ASP A 59 22.80 21.41 6.39
N LEU A 60 22.30 22.56 5.96
CA LEU A 60 20.89 22.75 5.62
C LEU A 60 20.40 21.78 4.53
N GLN A 61 21.23 21.46 3.55
CA GLN A 61 20.83 20.60 2.43
C GLN A 61 20.61 19.16 2.90
N ASN A 62 21.50 18.67 3.75
CA ASN A 62 21.39 17.33 4.31
C ASN A 62 20.27 17.22 5.36
N ILE A 63 20.04 18.27 6.15
CA ILE A 63 18.89 18.35 7.06
C ILE A 63 17.58 18.22 6.28
N ILE A 64 17.42 19.00 5.19
CA ILE A 64 16.20 18.94 4.36
C ILE A 64 16.02 17.55 3.75
N ASN A 65 17.09 16.95 3.23
CA ASN A 65 17.02 15.62 2.61
C ASN A 65 16.58 14.56 3.64
N ASN A 66 17.20 14.53 4.81
CA ASN A 66 16.86 13.58 5.87
C ASN A 66 15.43 13.81 6.40
N LEU A 67 15.00 15.08 6.56
CA LEU A 67 13.62 15.39 6.94
C LEU A 67 12.59 14.92 5.89
N MET A 68 12.91 15.03 4.59
CA MET A 68 12.03 14.54 3.53
C MET A 68 11.89 13.01 3.57
N VAL A 69 13.00 12.28 3.72
CA VAL A 69 12.99 10.81 3.77
C VAL A 69 12.22 10.30 4.99
N SER A 70 12.49 10.87 6.16
CA SER A 70 11.81 10.49 7.41
C SER A 70 10.33 10.84 7.39
N SER A 71 9.95 11.99 6.84
CA SER A 71 8.53 12.39 6.67
C SER A 71 7.79 11.46 5.71
N PHE A 72 8.45 11.03 4.63
CA PHE A 72 7.89 10.07 3.69
C PHE A 72 7.65 8.71 4.36
N GLN A 73 8.63 8.20 5.13
CA GLN A 73 8.49 6.95 5.88
C GLN A 73 7.39 7.03 6.94
N ALA A 74 7.33 8.14 7.69
CA ALA A 74 6.28 8.38 8.69
C ALA A 74 4.89 8.40 8.04
N THR A 75 4.74 9.00 6.86
CA THR A 75 3.48 9.03 6.10
C THR A 75 3.05 7.62 5.68
N ILE A 76 3.99 6.79 5.21
CA ILE A 76 3.71 5.39 4.86
C ILE A 76 3.24 4.62 6.10
N ALA A 77 3.99 4.70 7.21
CA ALA A 77 3.63 4.03 8.45
C ALA A 77 2.24 4.46 8.95
N PHE A 78 1.95 5.76 8.93
CA PHE A 78 0.64 6.28 9.31
C PHE A 78 -0.49 5.75 8.43
N ARG A 79 -0.32 5.77 7.10
CA ARG A 79 -1.32 5.23 6.16
C ARG A 79 -1.59 3.75 6.40
N VAL A 80 -0.54 2.97 6.68
CA VAL A 80 -0.65 1.55 7.00
C VAL A 80 -1.45 1.33 8.28
N LEU A 81 -1.17 2.11 9.33
CA LEU A 81 -1.93 2.07 10.58
C LEU A 81 -3.40 2.45 10.35
N CYS A 82 -3.67 3.49 9.57
CA CYS A 82 -5.04 3.89 9.23
C CYS A 82 -5.80 2.78 8.50
N VAL A 83 -5.22 2.19 7.45
CA VAL A 83 -5.88 1.08 6.70
C VAL A 83 -6.19 -0.09 7.63
N ARG A 84 -5.29 -0.38 8.57
CA ARG A 84 -5.39 -1.56 9.44
C ARG A 84 -6.35 -1.40 10.62
N PHE A 85 -6.33 -0.24 11.27
CA PHE A 85 -7.02 0.00 12.54
C PHE A 85 -8.27 0.86 12.40
N HIS A 86 -8.43 1.60 11.29
CA HIS A 86 -9.60 2.45 11.13
C HIS A 86 -10.87 1.61 10.89
N PRO A 87 -11.87 1.68 11.79
CA PRO A 87 -13.05 0.83 11.71
C PRO A 87 -13.88 1.12 10.44
N GLY A 88 -13.81 2.34 9.91
CA GLY A 88 -14.48 2.70 8.66
C GLY A 88 -13.96 1.93 7.44
N VAL A 89 -12.65 1.66 7.37
CA VAL A 89 -12.06 0.94 6.22
C VAL A 89 -12.56 -0.51 6.21
N ARG A 90 -12.58 -1.16 7.37
CA ARG A 90 -13.14 -2.51 7.51
C ARG A 90 -14.62 -2.56 7.12
N ARG A 91 -15.43 -1.58 7.56
CA ARG A 91 -16.86 -1.53 7.20
C ARG A 91 -17.08 -1.38 5.70
N VAL A 92 -16.31 -0.49 5.05
CA VAL A 92 -16.41 -0.29 3.60
C VAL A 92 -16.07 -1.56 2.84
N ILE A 93 -14.98 -2.25 3.22
CA ILE A 93 -14.58 -3.50 2.55
C ILE A 93 -15.64 -4.60 2.74
N LEU A 94 -16.18 -4.76 3.95
CA LEU A 94 -17.22 -5.75 4.21
C LEU A 94 -18.53 -5.43 3.46
N ALA A 95 -18.92 -4.16 3.41
CA ALA A 95 -20.08 -3.72 2.64
C ALA A 95 -19.87 -4.00 1.14
N MET A 96 -18.69 -3.70 0.58
CA MET A 96 -18.37 -4.01 -0.81
C MET A 96 -18.42 -5.51 -1.10
N ASP A 97 -17.90 -6.34 -0.20
CA ASP A 97 -17.95 -7.80 -0.35
C ASP A 97 -19.40 -8.32 -0.35
N GLU A 98 -20.25 -7.77 0.52
CA GLU A 98 -21.67 -8.09 0.58
C GLU A 98 -22.45 -7.64 -0.68
N PHE A 99 -22.09 -6.50 -1.27
CA PHE A 99 -22.66 -6.04 -2.55
C PHE A 99 -22.19 -6.88 -3.75
N HIS A 100 -21.08 -7.60 -3.64
CA HIS A 100 -20.56 -8.43 -4.72
C HIS A 100 -21.23 -9.81 -4.82
N GLU A 101 -22.11 -10.19 -3.89
CA GLU A 101 -22.79 -11.48 -3.96
C GLU A 101 -23.80 -11.54 -5.13
N THR A 102 -23.69 -12.60 -5.95
CA THR A 102 -24.37 -12.74 -7.25
C THR A 102 -25.90 -12.67 -7.18
N HIS A 103 -26.47 -12.85 -5.99
CA HIS A 103 -27.91 -12.95 -5.75
C HIS A 103 -28.59 -11.58 -5.54
N LYS A 104 -27.83 -10.48 -5.42
CA LYS A 104 -28.36 -9.13 -5.16
C LYS A 104 -28.47 -8.23 -6.38
N PHE A 105 -27.98 -8.68 -7.54
CA PHE A 105 -28.15 -7.92 -8.78
C PHE A 105 -29.61 -8.02 -9.23
N ASN A 106 -30.32 -6.90 -9.20
CA ASN A 106 -31.74 -6.85 -9.57
C ASN A 106 -31.94 -6.93 -11.09
N ASP A 107 -30.94 -6.51 -11.87
CA ASP A 107 -31.05 -6.40 -13.31
C ASP A 107 -29.73 -6.78 -14.03
N ASP A 108 -29.84 -7.22 -15.28
CA ASP A 108 -28.68 -7.52 -16.12
C ASP A 108 -27.91 -6.25 -16.52
N THR A 109 -28.59 -5.09 -16.55
CA THR A 109 -27.95 -3.78 -16.74
C THR A 109 -26.99 -3.44 -15.61
N GLU A 110 -27.37 -3.72 -14.36
CA GLU A 110 -26.54 -3.47 -13.17
C GLU A 110 -25.26 -4.31 -13.20
N LYS A 111 -25.35 -5.56 -13.67
CA LYS A 111 -24.18 -6.44 -13.86
C LYS A 111 -23.20 -5.88 -14.89
N ILE A 112 -23.70 -5.30 -15.98
CA ILE A 112 -22.85 -4.72 -17.04
C ILE A 112 -22.09 -3.50 -16.49
N ILE A 113 -22.80 -2.60 -15.80
CA ILE A 113 -22.20 -1.41 -15.17
C ILE A 113 -21.14 -1.81 -14.15
N TYR A 114 -21.43 -2.81 -13.32
CA TYR A 114 -20.48 -3.34 -12.34
C TYR A 114 -19.20 -3.88 -12.99
N VAL A 115 -19.33 -4.70 -14.04
CA VAL A 115 -18.18 -5.26 -14.75
C VAL A 115 -17.33 -4.15 -15.36
N GLU A 116 -17.96 -3.18 -16.03
CA GLU A 116 -17.24 -2.06 -16.64
C GLU A 116 -16.51 -1.21 -15.60
N HIS A 117 -17.14 -0.97 -14.45
CA HIS A 117 -16.51 -0.25 -13.34
C HIS A 117 -15.27 -0.99 -12.83
N MET A 118 -15.38 -2.30 -12.60
CA MET A 118 -14.26 -3.10 -12.12
C MET A 118 -13.10 -3.18 -13.14
N GLU A 119 -13.40 -3.27 -14.43
CA GLU A 119 -12.39 -3.20 -15.50
C GLU A 119 -11.65 -1.84 -15.54
N ARG A 120 -12.35 -0.74 -15.23
CA ARG A 120 -11.70 0.58 -15.08
C ARG A 120 -10.82 0.65 -13.83
N VAL A 121 -11.30 0.12 -12.71
CA VAL A 121 -10.53 0.06 -11.45
C VAL A 121 -9.24 -0.75 -11.63
N GLN A 122 -9.31 -1.89 -12.32
CA GLN A 122 -8.12 -2.70 -12.61
C GLN A 122 -7.10 -1.93 -13.45
N ARG A 123 -7.52 -1.28 -14.54
CA ARG A 123 -6.60 -0.48 -15.37
C ARG A 123 -5.97 0.66 -14.59
N PHE A 124 -6.74 1.32 -13.72
CA PHE A 124 -6.23 2.37 -12.86
C PHE A 124 -5.20 1.84 -11.85
N HIS A 125 -5.46 0.67 -11.25
CA HIS A 125 -4.50 0.02 -10.36
C HIS A 125 -3.19 -0.32 -11.09
N ASP A 126 -3.27 -0.92 -12.28
CA ASP A 126 -2.10 -1.30 -13.06
C ASP A 126 -1.27 -0.08 -13.48
N PHE A 127 -1.95 1.01 -13.86
CA PHE A 127 -1.32 2.30 -14.13
C PHE A 127 -0.61 2.88 -12.89
N MET A 128 -1.24 2.81 -11.71
CA MET A 128 -0.66 3.28 -10.45
C MET A 128 0.52 2.44 -9.95
N MET A 129 0.56 1.15 -10.30
CA MET A 129 1.68 0.28 -9.93
C MET A 129 2.96 0.58 -10.71
N LEU A 130 2.86 1.12 -11.92
CA LEU A 130 4.02 1.45 -12.76
C LEU A 130 5.01 2.44 -12.08
N PRO A 131 4.60 3.61 -11.56
CA PRO A 131 5.53 4.51 -10.87
C PRO A 131 6.09 3.90 -9.57
N VAL A 132 5.35 3.02 -8.89
CA VAL A 132 5.85 2.31 -7.69
C VAL A 132 6.99 1.37 -8.07
N TRP A 133 6.85 0.62 -9.16
CA TRP A 133 7.92 -0.24 -9.68
C TRP A 133 9.14 0.60 -10.12
N MET A 134 8.91 1.65 -10.89
CA MET A 134 9.99 2.52 -11.37
C MET A 134 10.77 3.15 -10.21
N SER A 135 10.08 3.74 -9.23
CA SER A 135 10.72 4.34 -8.05
C SER A 135 11.49 3.32 -7.22
N SER A 136 10.96 2.11 -7.03
CA SER A 136 11.64 1.03 -6.30
C SER A 136 12.92 0.60 -7.01
N VAL A 137 12.89 0.45 -8.33
CA VAL A 137 14.06 0.10 -9.15
C VAL A 137 15.10 1.23 -9.10
N THR A 138 14.67 2.48 -9.29
CA THR A 138 15.57 3.64 -9.23
C THR A 138 16.24 3.77 -7.85
N TRP A 139 15.50 3.57 -6.76
CA TRP A 139 16.05 3.62 -5.41
C TRP A 139 17.11 2.53 -5.19
N PHE A 140 16.86 1.32 -5.67
CA PHE A 140 17.84 0.23 -5.59
C PHE A 140 19.11 0.49 -6.42
N LEU A 141 18.98 1.19 -7.55
CA LEU A 141 20.10 1.53 -8.43
C LEU A 141 20.88 2.77 -7.98
N THR A 142 20.32 3.59 -7.08
CA THR A 142 20.94 4.82 -6.56
C THR A 142 22.38 4.62 -6.06
N PRO A 143 22.71 3.63 -5.20
CA PRO A 143 24.08 3.42 -4.76
C PRO A 143 25.04 3.05 -5.90
N ALA A 144 24.58 2.28 -6.90
CA ALA A 144 25.39 1.93 -8.05
C ALA A 144 25.67 3.16 -8.94
N MET A 145 24.66 4.02 -9.15
CA MET A 145 24.82 5.27 -9.89
C MET A 145 25.81 6.21 -9.22
N LEU A 146 25.76 6.33 -7.88
CA LEU A 146 26.73 7.10 -7.11
C LEU A 146 28.16 6.59 -7.31
N HIS A 147 28.37 5.27 -7.27
CA HIS A 147 29.70 4.66 -7.44
C HIS A 147 30.32 4.91 -8.82
N PHE A 148 29.52 4.96 -9.89
CA PHE A 148 30.01 5.25 -11.25
C PHE A 148 30.17 6.76 -11.54
N SER A 149 29.66 7.64 -10.67
CA SER A 149 29.70 9.10 -10.84
C SER A 149 30.89 9.79 -10.14
N THR A 150 31.54 9.09 -9.22
CA THR A 150 32.81 9.47 -8.55
C THR A 150 34.00 8.86 -9.26
#